data_AF-Q1ZY07-F1
#
_entry.id   AF-Q1ZY07-F1
#
_cell.length_a   1.000
_cell.length_b   1.000
_cell.length_c   1.000
_cell.angle_alpha   90.00
_cell.angle_beta   90.00
_cell.angle_gamma   90.00
#
_symmetry.space_group_name_H-M   'P 1'
#
loop_
_entity.id
_entity.type
_entity.pdbx_description
1 polymer ?
#
loop_
_entity_poly.entity_id
_entity_poly.type
_entity_poly.pdbx_seq_one_letter_code
_entity_poly.pdbx_strand_id
1 'polypeptide(L)'
;MAQGYDCIGAINPIKDSWSIKIRIVRLWKTPSFANPNEDGSIEMIFLDEKGDKIQASVKKFLVRRFSHLLDEGQCRVISNFGVGENSGSYRPTSHPYKINFFSQLGLKNVKTYLFNYTA
;
A
#
# COMPACT_ATOMS: atom_id res chain seq x y z
N MET A 1 19.56 16.50 1.24
CA MET A 1 19.48 15.56 0.10
C MET A 1 18.01 15.28 -0.16
N ALA A 2 17.49 15.69 -1.32
CA ALA A 2 16.08 15.46 -1.65
C ALA A 2 15.85 13.94 -1.77
N GLN A 3 15.07 13.35 -0.85
CA GLN A 3 14.56 11.99 -1.06
C GLN A 3 13.56 12.08 -2.21
N GLY A 4 14.00 11.73 -3.42
CA GLY A 4 13.11 11.54 -4.55
C GLY A 4 12.25 10.32 -4.29
N TYR A 5 10.94 10.52 -4.19
CA TYR A 5 9.98 9.43 -4.13
C TYR A 5 9.61 9.01 -5.56
N ASP A 6 9.51 7.70 -5.79
CA ASP A 6 9.00 7.14 -7.03
C ASP A 6 7.48 7.34 -7.13
N CYS A 7 6.96 7.39 -8.35
CA CYS A 7 5.52 7.44 -8.59
C CYS A 7 4.93 6.03 -8.70
N ILE A 8 3.64 5.88 -8.36
CA ILE A 8 2.95 4.58 -8.48
C ILE A 8 3.03 4.04 -9.90
N GLY A 9 2.78 4.86 -10.93
CA GLY A 9 2.78 4.41 -12.33
C GLY A 9 4.12 3.89 -12.84
N ALA A 10 5.23 4.14 -12.13
CA ALA A 10 6.54 3.62 -12.48
C ALA A 10 6.81 2.23 -11.89
N ILE A 11 5.98 1.78 -10.93
CA ILE A 11 6.16 0.53 -10.19
C ILE A 11 6.19 -0.65 -11.16
N ASN A 12 7.26 -1.43 -11.07
CA ASN A 12 7.47 -2.64 -11.83
C ASN A 12 8.16 -3.70 -10.95
N PRO A 13 8.01 -5.00 -11.28
CA PRO A 13 8.60 -6.08 -10.52
C PRO A 13 10.12 -6.26 -10.72
N ILE A 14 10.74 -5.50 -11.65
CA ILE A 14 12.17 -5.61 -11.96
C ILE A 14 13.01 -4.89 -10.90
N LYS A 15 12.50 -3.77 -10.35
CA LYS A 15 13.17 -3.02 -9.29
C LYS A 15 12.80 -3.60 -7.93
N ASP A 16 13.83 -3.96 -7.16
CA ASP A 16 13.70 -4.60 -5.84
C ASP A 16 13.41 -3.60 -4.70
N SER A 17 13.82 -2.34 -4.88
CA SER A 17 13.67 -1.28 -3.86
C SER A 17 12.93 -0.08 -4.41
N TRP A 18 11.66 0.04 -4.05
CA TRP A 18 10.83 1.21 -4.32
C TRP A 18 10.71 2.10 -3.10
N SER A 19 10.57 3.41 -3.29
CA SER A 19 10.19 4.35 -2.22
C SER A 19 9.11 5.28 -2.72
N ILE A 20 7.86 5.05 -2.33
CA ILE A 20 6.71 5.84 -2.79
C ILE A 20 6.05 6.55 -1.62
N LYS A 21 5.46 7.70 -1.91
CA LYS A 21 4.72 8.50 -0.95
C LYS A 21 3.23 8.36 -1.29
N ILE A 22 2.46 7.78 -0.38
CA ILE A 22 1.07 7.41 -0.66
C ILE A 22 0.12 7.94 0.40
N ARG A 23 -1.15 8.03 0.02
CA ARG A 23 -2.28 8.19 0.92
C ARG A 23 -3.14 6.94 0.86
N ILE A 24 -3.52 6.44 2.03
CA ILE A 24 -4.47 5.32 2.14
C ILE A 24 -5.86 5.90 1.89
N VAL A 25 -6.44 5.66 0.72
CA VAL A 25 -7.80 6.20 0.41
C VAL A 25 -8.90 5.24 0.77
N ARG A 26 -8.59 3.95 0.87
CA ARG A 26 -9.52 2.93 1.31
C ARG A 26 -8.79 1.79 1.98
N LEU A 27 -9.33 1.26 3.06
CA LEU A 27 -8.82 0.11 3.80
C LEU A 27 -9.97 -0.81 4.17
N TRP A 28 -9.85 -2.11 3.88
CA TRP A 28 -10.82 -3.10 4.32
C TRP A 28 -10.10 -4.38 4.74
N LYS A 29 -10.70 -5.09 5.69
CA LYS A 29 -10.20 -6.37 6.15
C LYS A 29 -10.99 -7.48 5.46
N THR A 30 -10.28 -8.45 4.91
CA THR A 30 -10.87 -9.66 4.36
C THR A 30 -10.79 -10.76 5.42
N PRO A 31 -11.86 -11.51 5.67
CA PRO A 31 -11.84 -12.64 6.60
C PRO A 31 -10.84 -13.71 6.14
N SER A 32 -10.29 -14.46 7.10
CA SER A 32 -9.37 -15.55 6.78
C SER A 32 -10.09 -16.70 6.07
N PHE A 33 -9.47 -17.24 5.02
CA PHE A 33 -9.96 -18.45 4.36
C PHE A 33 -10.12 -19.64 5.31
N ALA A 34 -9.28 -19.72 6.36
CA ALA A 34 -9.34 -20.79 7.34
C ALA A 34 -10.43 -20.55 8.40
N ASN A 35 -10.68 -19.30 8.79
CA ASN A 35 -11.64 -18.93 9.84
C ASN A 35 -12.28 -17.58 9.50
N PRO A 36 -13.60 -17.53 9.20
CA PRO A 36 -14.28 -16.29 8.84
C PRO A 36 -14.40 -15.29 10.00
N ASN A 37 -14.23 -15.73 11.25
CA ASN A 37 -14.22 -14.87 12.45
C ASN A 37 -12.87 -14.20 12.71
N GLU A 38 -11.83 -14.49 11.91
CA GLU A 38 -10.51 -13.90 12.06
C GLU A 38 -10.16 -12.99 10.89
N ASP A 39 -9.49 -11.87 11.19
CA ASP A 39 -8.87 -11.02 10.18
C ASP A 39 -7.85 -11.83 9.36
N GLY A 40 -8.14 -12.05 8.08
CA GLY A 40 -7.32 -12.83 7.16
C GLY A 40 -6.27 -12.02 6.43
N SER A 41 -6.67 -10.92 5.81
CA SER A 41 -5.77 -9.98 5.19
C SER A 41 -6.33 -8.57 5.29
N ILE A 42 -5.46 -7.56 5.30
CA ILE A 42 -5.90 -6.18 5.08
C ILE A 42 -5.62 -5.85 3.63
N GLU A 43 -6.66 -5.43 2.92
CA GLU A 43 -6.56 -4.89 1.58
C GLU A 43 -6.73 -3.36 1.65
N MET A 44 -5.97 -2.64 0.82
CA MET A 44 -5.97 -1.19 0.79
C MET A 44 -5.84 -0.68 -0.63
N ILE A 45 -6.33 0.53 -0.86
CA ILE A 45 -5.99 1.32 -2.05
C ILE A 45 -5.10 2.49 -1.62
N PHE A 46 -3.95 2.59 -2.27
CA PHE A 46 -3.05 3.72 -2.17
C PHE A 46 -3.29 4.68 -3.32
N LEU A 47 -3.17 5.97 -3.02
CA LEU A 47 -3.19 7.08 -3.96
C LEU A 47 -1.87 7.83 -3.86
N ASP A 48 -1.21 8.07 -4.99
CA ASP A 48 0.01 8.89 -5.08
C ASP A 48 -0.34 10.34 -5.42
N GLU A 49 0.66 11.23 -5.34
CA GLU A 49 0.51 12.67 -5.59
C GLU A 49 0.05 12.97 -7.03
N LYS A 50 0.29 12.05 -7.97
CA LYS A 50 -0.17 12.14 -9.37
C LYS A 50 -1.62 11.71 -9.58
N GLY A 51 -2.29 11.20 -8.55
CA GLY A 51 -3.65 10.66 -8.65
C GLY A 51 -3.72 9.19 -9.09
N ASP A 52 -2.56 8.55 -9.32
CA ASP A 52 -2.47 7.12 -9.60
C ASP A 52 -2.89 6.28 -8.39
N LYS A 53 -3.59 5.18 -8.65
CA LYS A 53 -4.09 4.25 -7.63
C LYS A 53 -3.48 2.88 -7.79
N ILE A 54 -2.99 2.31 -6.68
CA ILE A 54 -2.53 0.93 -6.63
C ILE A 54 -3.15 0.18 -5.45
N GLN A 55 -3.48 -1.08 -5.67
CA GLN A 55 -3.93 -1.95 -4.60
C GLN A 55 -2.73 -2.45 -3.81
N ALA A 56 -2.90 -2.53 -2.49
CA ALA A 56 -1.95 -3.13 -1.59
C ALA A 56 -2.60 -4.17 -0.67
N SER A 57 -1.89 -5.26 -0.41
CA SER A 57 -2.36 -6.36 0.43
C SER A 57 -1.36 -6.66 1.56
N VAL A 58 -1.91 -6.90 2.76
CA VAL A 58 -1.20 -7.30 3.97
C VAL A 58 -1.69 -8.68 4.38
N LYS A 59 -0.79 -9.67 4.35
CA LYS A 59 -1.09 -11.06 4.76
C LYS A 59 -1.35 -11.18 6.27
N LYS A 60 -2.13 -12.19 6.69
CA LYS A 60 -2.55 -12.47 8.08
C LYS A 60 -1.48 -12.24 9.13
N PHE A 61 -0.29 -12.79 8.93
CA PHE A 61 0.82 -12.71 9.89
C PHE A 61 1.36 -11.29 10.09
N LEU A 62 1.17 -10.39 9.11
CA LEU A 62 1.56 -8.98 9.18
C LEU A 62 0.42 -8.08 9.65
N VAL A 63 -0.83 -8.51 9.53
CA VAL A 63 -2.01 -7.73 9.94
C VAL A 63 -1.86 -7.20 11.36
N ARG A 64 -1.52 -8.06 12.33
CA ARG A 64 -1.33 -7.65 13.73
C ARG A 64 -0.26 -6.57 13.91
N ARG A 65 0.78 -6.59 13.08
CA ARG A 65 1.91 -5.66 13.15
C ARG A 65 1.65 -4.34 12.43
N PHE A 66 0.88 -4.35 11.36
CA PHE A 66 0.63 -3.15 10.56
C PHE A 66 -0.75 -2.55 10.77
N SER A 67 -1.71 -3.24 11.41
CA SER A 67 -3.07 -2.74 11.61
C SER A 67 -3.11 -1.39 12.33
N HIS A 68 -2.30 -1.21 13.37
CA HIS A 68 -2.20 0.04 14.12
C HIS A 68 -1.38 1.12 13.39
N LEU A 69 -0.67 0.73 12.32
CA LEU A 69 0.10 1.60 11.45
C LEU A 69 -0.63 1.86 10.12
N LEU A 70 -1.86 1.45 9.94
CA LEU A 70 -2.57 1.63 8.68
C LEU A 70 -3.97 2.13 9.00
N ASP A 71 -4.26 3.34 8.57
CA ASP A 71 -5.51 4.02 8.85
C ASP A 71 -5.93 4.83 7.63
N GLU A 72 -7.24 4.84 7.35
CA GLU A 72 -7.77 5.51 6.17
C GLU A 72 -7.56 7.03 6.27
N GLY A 73 -7.17 7.63 5.16
CA GLY A 73 -6.84 9.05 5.07
C GLY A 73 -5.41 9.41 5.47
N GLN A 74 -4.66 8.50 6.13
CA GLN A 74 -3.27 8.74 6.48
C GLN A 74 -2.34 8.74 5.27
N CYS A 75 -1.36 9.63 5.30
CA CYS A 75 -0.28 9.65 4.32
C CYS A 75 0.97 8.98 4.89
N ARG A 76 1.56 8.06 4.12
CA ARG A 76 2.73 7.29 4.52
C ARG A 76 3.73 7.17 3.39
N VAL A 77 5.00 7.07 3.77
CA VAL A 77 6.05 6.67 2.83
C VAL A 77 6.30 5.20 3.06
N ILE A 78 6.16 4.42 2.00
CA ILE A 78 6.47 2.99 2.02
C ILE A 78 7.69 2.74 1.16
N SER A 79 8.57 1.89 1.68
CA SER A 79 9.82 1.49 1.03
C SER A 79 10.07 0.00 1.22
N ASN A 80 10.78 -0.62 0.28
CA ASN A 80 11.10 -2.06 0.31
C ASN A 80 9.83 -2.94 0.32
N PHE A 81 8.84 -2.61 -0.52
CA PHE A 81 7.64 -3.41 -0.68
C PHE A 81 7.78 -4.39 -1.84
N GLY A 82 7.03 -5.49 -1.75
CA GLY A 82 6.88 -6.43 -2.84
C GLY A 82 5.96 -5.90 -3.93
N VAL A 83 6.35 -6.06 -5.18
CA VAL A 83 5.46 -5.86 -6.32
C VAL A 83 5.07 -7.23 -6.85
N GLY A 84 3.78 -7.53 -6.86
CA GLY A 84 3.24 -8.73 -7.49
C GLY A 84 2.35 -8.37 -8.67
N GLU A 85 2.12 -9.31 -9.57
CA GLU A 85 1.18 -9.11 -10.67
C GLU A 85 -0.26 -9.00 -10.14
N ASN A 86 -1.02 -8.06 -10.71
CA ASN A 86 -2.44 -7.90 -10.48
C ASN A 86 -3.25 -8.79 -11.44
N SER A 87 -2.92 -10.09 -11.48
CA SER A 87 -3.52 -11.08 -12.38
C SER A 87 -4.90 -11.55 -11.94
N GLY A 88 -5.53 -10.87 -10.97
CA GLY A 88 -6.86 -11.19 -10.47
C GLY A 88 -7.98 -10.69 -11.39
N SER A 89 -9.11 -11.39 -11.39
CA SER A 89 -10.35 -10.99 -12.10
C SER A 89 -11.01 -9.74 -11.50
N TYR A 90 -10.67 -9.39 -10.25
CA TYR A 90 -11.15 -8.19 -9.56
C TYR A 90 -10.07 -7.12 -9.57
N ARG A 91 -10.23 -6.12 -10.44
CA ARG A 91 -9.27 -5.02 -10.63
C ARG A 91 -9.90 -3.69 -10.16
N PRO A 92 -9.78 -3.34 -8.87
CA PRO A 92 -10.23 -2.05 -8.38
C PRO A 92 -9.36 -0.89 -8.91
N THR A 93 -8.17 -1.20 -9.43
CA THR A 93 -7.28 -0.23 -10.10
C THR A 93 -6.85 -0.75 -11.47
N SER A 94 -6.63 0.15 -12.42
CA SER A 94 -6.15 -0.21 -13.77
C SER A 94 -4.66 -0.60 -13.80
N HIS A 95 -4.00 -0.65 -12.64
CA HIS A 95 -2.58 -0.93 -12.54
C HIS A 95 -2.31 -2.44 -12.74
N PRO A 96 -1.36 -2.83 -13.61
CA PRO A 96 -1.03 -4.23 -13.87
C PRO A 96 -0.36 -4.92 -12.68
N TYR A 97 0.05 -4.16 -11.68
CA TYR A 97 0.75 -4.64 -10.49
C TYR A 97 0.02 -4.25 -9.20
N LYS A 98 0.21 -5.07 -8.17
CA LYS A 98 -0.27 -4.84 -6.80
C LYS A 98 0.89 -4.88 -5.82
N ILE A 99 0.78 -4.14 -4.73
CA ILE A 99 1.77 -4.11 -3.66
C ILE A 99 1.47 -5.21 -2.64
N ASN A 100 2.48 -5.99 -2.28
CA ASN A 100 2.41 -6.97 -1.21
C ASN A 100 3.33 -6.55 -0.06
N PHE A 101 2.77 -6.49 1.14
CA PHE A 101 3.54 -6.24 2.34
C PHE A 101 4.34 -7.49 2.71
N PHE A 102 5.63 -7.31 3.00
CA PHE A 102 6.52 -8.35 3.51
C PHE A 102 7.07 -7.97 4.90
N SER A 103 7.62 -8.94 5.62
CA SER A 103 8.12 -8.77 6.99
C SER A 103 9.19 -7.67 7.13
N GLN A 104 9.93 -7.39 6.05
CA GLN A 104 10.98 -6.38 5.97
C GLN A 104 10.51 -5.01 5.44
N LEU A 105 9.20 -4.80 5.24
CA LEU A 105 8.69 -3.55 4.70
C LEU A 105 9.08 -2.37 5.61
N GLY A 106 9.79 -1.40 5.03
CA GLY A 106 10.10 -0.13 5.68
C GLY A 106 8.92 0.82 5.58
N LEU A 107 8.12 0.91 6.64
CA LEU A 107 7.02 1.86 6.75
C LEU A 107 7.48 3.08 7.53
N LYS A 108 7.47 4.26 6.90
CA LYS A 108 7.82 5.53 7.54
C LYS A 108 6.59 6.42 7.64
N ASN A 109 6.33 6.90 8.85
CA ASN A 109 5.34 7.96 9.07
C ASN A 109 5.86 9.22 8.38
N VAL A 110 5.06 9.77 7.47
CA VAL A 110 5.28 11.13 6.96
C VAL A 110 4.30 12.04 7.69
N LYS A 111 4.77 13.18 8.18
CA LYS A 111 3.89 14.18 8.79
C LYS A 111 2.90 14.66 7.72
N THR A 112 1.60 14.52 8.01
CA THR A 112 0.46 14.86 7.14
C THR A 112 0.52 16.29 6.58
N TYR A 113 1.17 17.22 7.28
CA TYR A 113 1.33 18.64 6.91
C TYR A 113 2.11 18.92 5.61
N LEU A 114 2.56 17.90 4.86
CA LEU A 114 3.24 18.07 3.56
C LEU A 114 2.36 17.69 2.36
N PHE A 115 1.13 17.22 2.59
CA PHE A 115 0.16 16.99 1.53
C PHE A 115 -0.82 18.16 1.47
N ASN A 116 -0.37 19.26 0.88
CA ASN A 116 -1.26 20.37 0.53
C ASN A 116 -2.03 19.98 -0.74
N TYR A 117 -3.14 19.27 -0.60
CA TYR A 117 -4.20 19.35 -1.60
C TYR A 117 -5.15 20.44 -1.14
N THR A 118 -5.11 21.57 -1.85
CA THR A 118 -6.19 22.57 -1.83
C THR A 118 -7.50 21.86 -2.14
N ALA A 119 -8.50 22.14 -1.30
CA ALA A 119 -9.86 21.64 -1.36
C ALA A 119 -10.52 21.76 -2.74
#